data_AF-A0A830HQZ9-F1
#
_entry.id   AF-A0A830HQZ9-F1
#
_cell.length_a   1.000
_cell.length_b   1.000
_cell.length_c   1.000
_cell.angle_alpha   90.00
_cell.angle_beta   90.00
_cell.angle_gamma   90.00
#
_symmetry.space_group_name_H-M   'P 1'
#
loop_
_entity.id
_entity.type
_entity.pdbx_description
1 polymer ?
#
loop_
_entity_poly.entity_id
_entity_poly.type
_entity_poly.pdbx_seq_one_letter_code
_entity_poly.pdbx_strand_id
1 'polypeptide(L)'
;MLITIPLSSEFKGRDVIYELKPSCLTIGLKGAVPIIDGESLWGLVKPDDSMWEIDDDDDVGRAIIVTLMKADTTMTPAWDYLLKSEDVPPDTNFTHRVFFDVNIAGEPAGRVVMGLYGNQCPRTVENFKCLCTGEKGTGASGKPLHYKDCSFHRIIPNFMCQGGDFTAGDGTGGESIYGEKFEDEDFKIKHTKPGMLSMANAGPNTNGSQFFLTTKETPHLDGRHCVFGEVVEGMDVVRKMEAEGAQSGTVEKEVKIADCGLLE
;
A
#
# COMPACT_ATOMS: atom_id res chain seq x y z
N MET A 1 4.32 16.51 -16.92
CA MET A 1 4.69 15.28 -16.18
C MET A 1 6.19 15.16 -16.25
N LEU A 2 6.84 14.89 -15.13
CA LEU A 2 8.29 14.82 -15.02
C LEU A 2 8.70 13.35 -14.95
N ILE A 3 9.74 12.97 -15.67
CA ILE A 3 10.34 11.63 -15.66
C ILE A 3 11.83 11.82 -15.41
N THR A 4 12.36 11.16 -14.39
CA THR A 4 13.79 11.20 -14.06
C THR A 4 14.39 9.81 -14.28
N ILE A 5 15.44 9.73 -15.09
CA ILE A 5 16.11 8.48 -15.43
C ILE A 5 17.60 8.60 -15.08
N PRO A 6 18.12 7.82 -14.11
CA PRO A 6 19.53 7.89 -13.70
C PRO A 6 20.49 7.67 -14.88
N LEU A 7 21.57 8.46 -14.94
CA LEU A 7 22.51 8.46 -16.05
C LEU A 7 23.99 8.44 -15.60
N SER A 8 24.66 7.31 -15.86
CA SER A 8 26.10 7.16 -15.66
C SER A 8 26.92 8.27 -16.36
N SER A 9 27.97 8.73 -15.70
CA SER A 9 28.81 9.88 -16.11
C SER A 9 29.50 9.70 -17.47
N GLU A 10 29.63 8.45 -17.91
CA GLU A 10 30.22 8.07 -19.20
C GLU A 10 29.36 8.47 -20.40
N PHE A 11 28.03 8.54 -20.24
CA PHE A 11 27.09 8.89 -21.31
C PHE A 11 26.86 10.39 -21.40
N LYS A 12 26.80 10.93 -22.63
CA LYS A 12 26.52 12.34 -22.94
C LYS A 12 25.19 12.47 -23.67
N GLY A 13 24.69 13.70 -23.83
CA GLY A 13 23.42 13.97 -24.52
C GLY A 13 23.34 13.38 -25.93
N ARG A 14 24.45 13.35 -26.67
CA ARG A 14 24.52 12.71 -27.99
C ARG A 14 24.30 11.19 -27.97
N ASP A 15 24.44 10.56 -26.81
CA ASP A 15 24.29 9.11 -26.60
C ASP A 15 22.85 8.77 -26.18
N VAL A 16 22.04 9.78 -25.83
CA VAL A 16 20.62 9.61 -25.52
C VAL A 16 19.83 9.45 -26.81
N ILE A 17 18.96 8.43 -26.81
CA ILE A 17 17.91 8.24 -27.80
C ILE A 17 16.64 8.80 -27.16
N TYR A 18 16.05 9.81 -27.80
CA TYR A 18 14.78 10.40 -27.39
C TYR A 18 13.89 10.54 -28.62
N GLU A 19 12.81 9.79 -28.65
CA GLU A 19 11.77 9.90 -29.69
C GLU A 19 10.41 10.04 -29.02
N LEU A 20 9.76 11.18 -29.23
CA LEU A 20 8.45 11.45 -28.68
C LEU A 20 7.43 11.65 -29.80
N LYS A 21 6.38 10.84 -29.79
CA LYS A 21 5.17 11.04 -30.60
C LYS A 21 4.00 11.37 -29.67
N PRO A 22 2.86 11.88 -30.18
CA PRO A 22 1.75 12.27 -29.33
C PRO A 22 1.25 11.18 -28.37
N SER A 23 1.45 9.90 -28.70
CA SER A 23 0.95 8.76 -27.91
C SER A 23 2.00 7.72 -27.54
N CYS A 24 3.29 7.95 -27.84
CA CYS A 24 4.34 6.99 -27.49
C CYS A 24 5.69 7.67 -27.25
N LEU A 25 6.51 7.04 -26.43
CA LEU A 25 7.82 7.54 -26.04
C LEU A 25 8.87 6.43 -26.20
N THR A 26 10.02 6.80 -26.74
CA THR A 26 11.24 6.00 -26.69
C THR A 26 12.32 6.80 -25.98
N ILE A 27 12.87 6.25 -24.90
CA ILE A 27 14.04 6.78 -24.22
C ILE A 27 15.05 5.68 -24.02
N GLY A 28 16.30 5.92 -24.38
CA GLY A 28 17.36 4.95 -24.18
C GLY A 28 18.75 5.53 -24.36
N LEU A 29 19.73 4.63 -24.36
CA LEU A 29 21.13 4.95 -24.64
C LEU A 29 21.59 4.20 -25.88
N LYS A 30 22.36 4.85 -26.74
CA LYS A 30 22.95 4.22 -27.92
C LYS A 30 23.77 3.00 -27.54
N GLY A 31 23.51 1.88 -28.20
CA GLY A 31 24.21 0.62 -27.93
C GLY A 31 23.70 -0.14 -26.70
N ALA A 32 22.66 0.34 -26.03
CA ALA A 32 21.95 -0.36 -24.95
C ALA A 32 20.50 -0.66 -25.36
N VAL A 33 19.85 -1.55 -24.61
CA VAL A 33 18.40 -1.73 -24.70
C VAL A 33 17.72 -0.42 -24.24
N PRO A 34 16.77 0.13 -25.00
CA PRO A 34 16.05 1.33 -24.57
C PRO A 34 15.34 1.10 -23.23
N ILE A 35 15.31 2.14 -22.41
CA ILE A 35 14.68 2.16 -21.09
C ILE A 35 13.16 2.17 -21.26
N ILE A 36 12.69 2.94 -22.25
CA ILE A 36 11.33 2.91 -22.77
C ILE A 36 11.44 2.70 -24.27
N ASP A 37 10.79 1.69 -24.82
CA ASP A 37 10.93 1.32 -26.23
C ASP A 37 9.61 1.45 -27.00
N GLY A 38 9.31 2.66 -27.46
CA GLY A 38 8.11 2.94 -28.26
C GLY A 38 6.80 2.68 -27.51
N GLU A 39 6.83 2.70 -26.18
CA GLU A 39 5.70 2.33 -25.35
C GLU A 39 4.60 3.40 -25.40
N SER A 40 3.34 2.93 -25.31
CA SER A 40 2.19 3.82 -25.38
C SER A 40 2.09 4.66 -24.11
N LEU A 41 2.01 5.98 -24.28
CA LEU A 41 1.74 6.91 -23.18
C LEU A 41 0.30 6.77 -22.69
N TRP A 42 0.09 7.00 -21.39
CA TRP A 42 -1.24 6.91 -20.78
C TRP A 42 -2.24 7.88 -21.41
N GLY A 43 -1.80 9.10 -21.68
CA GLY A 43 -2.56 10.09 -22.43
C GLY A 43 -1.76 10.71 -23.59
N LEU A 44 -2.40 11.63 -24.28
CA LEU A 44 -1.75 12.36 -25.37
C LEU A 44 -0.84 13.47 -24.82
N VAL A 45 0.31 13.65 -25.46
CA VAL A 45 1.25 14.75 -25.20
C VAL A 45 1.42 15.62 -26.42
N LYS A 46 2.00 16.81 -26.22
CA LYS A 46 2.46 17.71 -27.29
C LYS A 46 3.97 17.56 -27.42
N PRO A 47 4.48 16.84 -28.43
CA PRO A 47 5.91 16.61 -28.57
C PRO A 47 6.71 17.91 -28.66
N ASP A 48 6.18 18.90 -29.39
CA ASP A 48 6.86 20.19 -29.61
C ASP A 48 6.94 21.07 -28.35
N ASP A 49 6.02 20.86 -27.39
CA ASP A 49 6.00 21.58 -26.10
C ASP A 49 6.65 20.74 -24.98
N SER A 50 7.13 19.54 -25.29
CA SER A 50 7.79 18.65 -24.34
C SER A 50 9.30 18.74 -24.53
N MET A 51 10.06 18.57 -23.45
CA MET A 51 11.51 18.72 -23.48
C MET A 51 12.20 17.65 -22.65
N TRP A 52 13.48 17.45 -22.96
CA TRP A 52 14.36 16.64 -22.14
C TRP A 52 15.72 17.33 -22.01
N GLU A 53 16.39 17.08 -20.90
CA GLU A 53 17.75 17.54 -20.63
C GLU A 53 18.50 16.53 -19.77
N ILE A 54 19.81 16.76 -19.59
CA ILE A 54 20.59 16.05 -18.59
C ILE A 54 20.90 17.05 -17.50
N ASP A 55 20.46 16.77 -16.29
CA ASP A 55 20.71 17.60 -15.11
C ASP A 55 20.87 16.72 -13.87
N ASP A 56 21.24 17.33 -12.74
CA ASP A 56 21.29 16.66 -11.45
C ASP A 56 19.91 16.70 -10.77
N ASP A 57 19.41 15.54 -10.38
CA ASP A 57 18.20 15.35 -9.58
C ASP A 57 18.59 15.08 -8.12
N ASP A 58 17.83 15.63 -7.17
CA ASP A 58 18.16 15.55 -5.74
C ASP A 58 18.19 14.11 -5.21
N ASP A 59 17.40 13.20 -5.80
CA ASP A 59 17.25 11.82 -5.31
C ASP A 59 18.22 10.86 -6.01
N VAL A 60 18.45 11.03 -7.32
CA VAL A 60 19.23 10.07 -8.13
C VAL A 60 20.54 10.63 -8.69
N GLY A 61 20.85 11.90 -8.42
CA GLY A 61 22.00 12.60 -8.99
C GLY A 61 21.83 12.81 -10.50
N ARG A 62 22.92 12.63 -11.24
CA ARG A 62 22.92 12.89 -12.69
C ARG A 62 21.90 12.02 -13.43
N ALA A 63 20.94 12.65 -14.09
CA ALA A 63 19.83 11.98 -14.74
C ALA A 63 19.46 12.61 -16.08
N ILE A 64 18.73 11.85 -16.90
CA ILE A 64 17.92 12.39 -18.00
C ILE A 64 16.60 12.84 -17.37
N ILE A 65 16.29 14.12 -17.48
CA ILE A 65 15.05 14.71 -17.00
C ILE A 65 14.16 15.00 -18.20
N VAL A 66 12.96 14.41 -18.24
CA VAL A 66 11.98 14.62 -19.30
C VAL A 66 10.74 15.28 -18.76
N THR A 67 10.40 16.43 -19.32
CA THR A 67 9.17 17.17 -19.03
C THR A 67 8.20 17.01 -20.19
N LEU A 68 7.15 16.20 -19.99
CA LEU A 68 6.08 15.98 -20.96
C LEU A 68 4.92 16.95 -20.75
N MET A 69 4.55 17.66 -21.81
CA MET A 69 3.38 18.54 -21.86
C MET A 69 2.14 17.76 -22.31
N LYS A 70 1.11 17.70 -21.47
CA LYS A 70 -0.16 17.02 -21.81
C LYS A 70 -0.89 17.77 -22.93
N ALA A 71 -1.50 17.04 -23.86
CA ALA A 71 -2.27 17.62 -24.96
C ALA A 71 -3.65 18.12 -24.52
N ASP A 72 -4.32 17.39 -23.61
CA ASP A 72 -5.55 17.81 -22.96
C ASP A 72 -5.26 18.14 -21.49
N THR A 73 -5.47 19.41 -21.13
CA THR A 73 -5.32 19.93 -19.77
C THR A 73 -6.66 20.14 -19.07
N THR A 74 -7.78 19.83 -19.72
CA THR A 74 -9.12 20.23 -19.30
C THR A 74 -9.95 19.13 -18.64
N MET A 75 -9.62 17.85 -18.84
CA MET A 75 -10.50 16.73 -18.41
C MET A 75 -9.80 15.47 -17.86
N THR A 76 -8.49 15.44 -17.61
CA THR A 76 -7.85 14.23 -17.02
C THR A 76 -7.31 14.47 -15.62
N PRO A 77 -7.50 13.52 -14.67
CA PRO A 77 -6.74 13.48 -13.43
C PRO A 77 -5.22 13.58 -13.69
N ALA A 78 -4.44 13.81 -12.63
CA ALA A 78 -3.01 13.54 -12.69
C ALA A 78 -2.79 12.15 -13.32
N TRP A 79 -1.78 12.01 -14.17
CA TRP A 79 -1.51 10.69 -14.72
C TRP A 79 -0.90 9.88 -13.57
N ASP A 80 -1.58 8.82 -13.14
CA ASP A 80 -1.03 7.90 -12.15
C ASP A 80 0.14 7.09 -12.74
N TYR A 81 0.14 6.93 -14.07
CA TYR A 81 1.15 6.19 -14.84
C TYR A 81 1.60 6.97 -16.08
N LEU A 82 2.87 6.84 -16.45
CA LEU A 82 3.42 7.38 -17.68
C LEU A 82 2.96 6.54 -18.88
N LEU A 83 3.04 5.22 -18.74
CA LEU A 83 2.83 4.25 -19.80
C LEU A 83 1.54 3.45 -19.58
N LYS A 84 0.88 3.03 -20.66
CA LYS A 84 -0.26 2.10 -20.60
C LYS A 84 0.10 0.71 -20.11
N SER A 85 1.34 0.30 -20.31
CA SER A 85 1.89 -0.94 -19.78
C SER A 85 2.03 -0.93 -18.26
N GLU A 86 2.13 0.24 -17.64
CA GLU A 86 2.17 0.40 -16.18
C GLU A 86 0.78 0.31 -15.55
N ASP A 87 -0.27 0.70 -16.30
CA ASP A 87 -1.69 0.56 -15.92
C ASP A 87 -2.18 -0.89 -16.10
N VAL A 88 -1.50 -1.80 -15.41
CA VAL A 88 -2.00 -3.15 -15.18
C VAL A 88 -2.94 -3.09 -13.98
N PRO A 89 -4.21 -3.52 -14.12
CA PRO A 89 -5.15 -3.61 -13.01
C PRO A 89 -4.55 -4.43 -11.86
N PRO A 90 -4.81 -4.05 -10.59
CA PRO A 90 -4.28 -4.79 -9.46
C PRO A 90 -4.81 -6.23 -9.43
N ASP A 91 -3.97 -7.18 -9.02
CA ASP A 91 -4.41 -8.56 -8.78
C ASP A 91 -5.08 -8.67 -7.41
N THR A 92 -6.41 -8.64 -7.41
CA THR A 92 -7.21 -8.77 -6.19
C THR A 92 -7.66 -10.21 -5.91
N ASN A 93 -7.02 -11.22 -6.53
CA ASN A 93 -7.31 -12.61 -6.20
C ASN A 93 -6.78 -12.97 -4.80
N PHE A 94 -7.59 -13.71 -4.04
CA PHE A 94 -7.18 -14.19 -2.73
C PHE A 94 -6.23 -15.37 -2.86
N THR A 95 -5.01 -15.22 -2.35
CA THR A 95 -4.05 -16.33 -2.23
C THR A 95 -4.16 -17.05 -0.90
N HIS A 96 -4.67 -16.35 0.12
CA HIS A 96 -4.85 -16.86 1.48
C HIS A 96 -6.12 -16.29 2.10
N ARG A 97 -6.68 -16.99 3.09
CA ARG A 97 -7.72 -16.49 3.97
C ARG A 97 -7.25 -16.60 5.41
N VAL A 98 -7.46 -15.55 6.19
CA VAL A 98 -7.14 -15.51 7.63
C VAL A 98 -8.37 -15.08 8.41
N PHE A 99 -8.39 -15.36 9.71
CA PHE A 99 -9.51 -15.01 10.56
C PHE A 99 -9.08 -14.34 11.86
N PHE A 100 -10.01 -13.54 12.41
CA PHE A 100 -10.01 -13.07 13.79
C PHE A 100 -11.31 -13.49 14.46
N ASP A 101 -11.22 -14.17 15.59
CA ASP A 101 -12.31 -14.25 16.56
C ASP A 101 -12.24 -13.02 17.46
N VAL A 102 -13.33 -12.26 17.51
CA VAL A 102 -13.38 -10.95 18.17
C VAL A 102 -14.20 -11.05 19.44
N ASN A 103 -13.67 -10.50 20.53
CA ASN A 103 -14.42 -10.22 21.75
C ASN A 103 -14.65 -8.72 21.90
N ILE A 104 -15.83 -8.34 22.41
CA ILE A 104 -16.17 -6.98 22.82
C ILE A 104 -16.57 -7.02 24.29
N ALA A 105 -15.92 -6.20 25.12
CA ALA A 105 -16.12 -6.18 26.58
C ALA A 105 -15.97 -7.57 27.24
N GLY A 106 -15.07 -8.41 26.73
CA GLY A 106 -14.83 -9.77 27.20
C GLY A 106 -15.76 -10.85 26.64
N GLU A 107 -16.81 -10.48 25.90
CA GLU A 107 -17.79 -11.42 25.35
C GLU A 107 -17.56 -11.69 23.85
N PRO A 108 -17.79 -12.92 23.34
CA PRO A 108 -17.67 -13.22 21.91
C PRO A 108 -18.61 -12.38 21.04
N ALA A 109 -18.05 -11.63 20.09
CA ALA A 109 -18.79 -10.78 19.15
C ALA A 109 -18.96 -11.40 17.75
N GLY A 110 -18.13 -12.37 17.42
CA GLY A 110 -18.15 -13.14 16.17
C GLY A 110 -16.77 -13.27 15.53
N ARG A 111 -16.75 -13.81 14.30
CA ARG A 111 -15.52 -14.00 13.51
C ARG A 111 -15.50 -13.05 12.32
N VAL A 112 -14.34 -12.47 12.05
CA VAL A 112 -14.02 -11.74 10.82
C VAL A 112 -13.10 -12.62 9.99
N VAL A 113 -13.45 -12.85 8.72
CA VAL A 113 -12.58 -13.55 7.76
C VAL A 113 -12.11 -12.55 6.72
N MET A 114 -10.80 -12.56 6.44
CA MET A 114 -10.17 -11.67 5.46
C MET A 114 -9.48 -12.49 4.38
N GLY A 115 -9.74 -12.15 3.12
CA GLY A 115 -8.97 -12.62 1.97
C GLY A 115 -7.77 -11.71 1.72
N LEU A 116 -6.62 -12.30 1.41
CA LEU A 116 -5.35 -11.57 1.25
C LEU A 116 -4.87 -11.57 -0.21
N TYR A 117 -4.46 -10.41 -0.70
CA TYR A 117 -4.01 -10.17 -2.09
C TYR A 117 -2.54 -10.55 -2.29
N GLY A 118 -2.15 -11.79 -1.97
CA GLY A 118 -0.73 -12.14 -1.89
C GLY A 118 0.01 -12.20 -3.23
N ASN A 119 -0.68 -12.15 -4.37
CA ASN A 119 -0.02 -11.94 -5.66
C ASN A 119 0.39 -10.48 -5.85
N GLN A 120 -0.41 -9.54 -5.33
CA GLN A 120 -0.20 -8.10 -5.47
C GLN A 120 0.73 -7.54 -4.39
N CYS A 121 0.59 -8.00 -3.14
CA CYS A 121 1.40 -7.55 -2.01
C CYS A 121 1.99 -8.75 -1.23
N PRO A 122 2.87 -9.58 -1.84
CA PRO A 122 3.35 -10.82 -1.24
C PRO A 122 4.06 -10.62 0.11
N ARG A 123 4.90 -9.60 0.28
CA ARG A 123 5.62 -9.35 1.55
C ARG A 123 4.66 -8.89 2.64
N THR A 124 3.76 -7.97 2.31
CA THR A 124 2.76 -7.44 3.25
C THR A 124 1.80 -8.54 3.70
N VAL A 125 1.36 -9.38 2.76
CA VAL A 125 0.49 -10.53 3.04
C VAL A 125 1.20 -11.58 3.88
N GLU A 126 2.46 -11.91 3.57
CA GLU A 126 3.23 -12.86 4.38
C GLU A 126 3.41 -12.37 5.82
N ASN A 127 3.72 -11.09 6.01
CA ASN A 127 3.78 -10.47 7.33
C ASN A 127 2.46 -10.66 8.10
N PHE A 128 1.34 -10.22 7.54
CA PHE A 128 0.05 -10.30 8.22
C PHE A 128 -0.38 -11.74 8.49
N LYS A 129 -0.16 -12.65 7.53
CA LYS A 129 -0.46 -14.08 7.65
C LYS A 129 0.32 -14.71 8.81
N CYS A 130 1.63 -14.50 8.86
CA CYS A 130 2.48 -15.05 9.93
C CYS A 130 2.13 -14.46 11.30
N LEU A 131 1.74 -13.17 11.36
CA LEU A 131 1.25 -12.56 12.59
C LEU A 131 -0.14 -13.08 12.99
N CYS A 132 -0.96 -13.56 12.06
CA CYS A 132 -2.19 -14.28 12.38
C CYS A 132 -1.90 -15.68 12.95
N THR A 133 -0.89 -16.39 12.45
CA THR A 133 -0.58 -17.77 12.89
C THR A 133 0.33 -17.84 14.11
N GLY A 134 1.11 -16.79 14.38
CA GLY A 134 2.12 -16.79 15.43
C GLY A 134 3.35 -17.66 15.11
N GLU A 135 3.50 -18.14 13.87
CA GLU A 135 4.49 -19.16 13.50
C GLU A 135 5.95 -18.70 13.61
N LYS A 136 6.19 -17.39 13.66
CA LYS A 136 7.54 -16.81 13.73
C LYS A 136 8.07 -16.71 15.16
N GLY A 137 7.31 -17.15 16.16
CA GLY A 137 7.76 -17.20 17.55
C GLY A 137 7.89 -15.81 18.18
N THR A 138 9.04 -15.54 18.82
CA THR A 138 9.27 -14.29 19.57
C THR A 138 10.06 -13.29 18.72
N GLY A 139 9.57 -12.05 18.65
CA GLY A 139 10.22 -10.96 17.93
C GLY A 139 11.28 -10.22 18.74
N ALA A 140 11.84 -9.15 18.17
CA ALA A 140 12.93 -8.39 18.78
C ALA A 140 12.47 -7.61 20.02
N SER A 141 11.18 -7.30 20.11
CA SER A 141 10.56 -6.70 21.30
C SER A 141 10.49 -7.66 22.51
N GLY A 142 10.82 -8.94 22.32
CA GLY A 142 10.64 -9.99 23.33
C GLY A 142 9.19 -10.47 23.48
N LYS A 143 8.29 -10.02 22.61
CA LYS A 143 6.88 -10.44 22.55
C LYS A 143 6.66 -11.48 21.44
N PRO A 144 5.64 -12.35 21.56
CA PRO A 144 5.24 -13.20 20.45
C PRO A 144 4.83 -12.36 19.23
N LEU A 145 5.30 -12.74 18.04
CA LEU A 145 4.87 -12.19 16.75
C LEU A 145 3.49 -12.74 16.40
N HIS A 146 2.46 -12.34 17.15
CA HIS A 146 1.14 -12.93 17.09
C HIS A 146 0.06 -11.91 17.44
N TYR A 147 -1.00 -11.82 16.63
CA TYR A 147 -2.15 -10.93 16.88
C TYR A 147 -3.10 -11.43 17.96
N LYS A 148 -2.97 -12.70 18.38
CA LYS A 148 -3.78 -13.22 19.48
C LYS A 148 -3.56 -12.34 20.72
N ASP A 149 -4.67 -12.00 21.35
CA ASP A 149 -4.77 -11.08 22.47
C ASP A 149 -4.45 -9.60 22.17
N CYS A 150 -4.26 -9.22 20.91
CA CYS A 150 -4.09 -7.82 20.53
C CYS A 150 -5.43 -7.06 20.52
N SER A 151 -5.41 -5.82 20.97
CA SER A 151 -6.58 -4.94 20.99
C SER A 151 -6.69 -4.07 19.75
N PHE A 152 -7.92 -3.76 19.36
CA PHE A 152 -8.20 -2.62 18.48
C PHE A 152 -8.13 -1.37 19.34
N HIS A 153 -6.97 -0.70 19.32
CA HIS A 153 -6.65 0.41 20.23
C HIS A 153 -7.19 1.75 19.72
N ARG A 154 -7.63 1.83 18.46
CA ARG A 154 -8.19 3.05 17.88
C ARG A 154 -9.34 2.74 16.92
N ILE A 155 -10.54 3.22 17.23
CA ILE A 155 -11.73 3.00 16.40
C ILE A 155 -12.43 4.34 16.17
N ILE A 156 -12.62 4.71 14.90
CA ILE A 156 -13.28 5.96 14.51
C ILE A 156 -14.51 5.60 13.66
N PRO A 157 -15.73 5.87 14.15
CA PRO A 157 -16.95 5.62 13.39
C PRO A 157 -16.98 6.38 12.06
N ASN A 158 -17.44 5.70 11.01
CA ASN A 158 -17.43 6.11 9.60
C ASN A 158 -16.03 6.34 9.01
N PHE A 159 -15.02 5.68 9.57
CA PHE A 159 -13.66 5.74 9.06
C PHE A 159 -13.02 4.35 9.06
N MET A 160 -12.58 3.86 10.22
CA MET A 160 -11.85 2.59 10.33
C MET A 160 -11.75 2.06 11.77
N CYS A 161 -11.42 0.77 11.89
CA CYS A 161 -11.00 0.10 13.13
C CYS A 161 -9.51 -0.29 13.01
N GLN A 162 -8.65 0.28 13.85
CA GLN A 162 -7.20 0.05 13.84
C GLN A 162 -6.76 -0.80 15.04
N GLY A 163 -5.87 -1.76 14.77
CA GLY A 163 -5.32 -2.70 15.74
C GLY A 163 -3.92 -3.17 15.34
N GLY A 164 -3.47 -4.27 15.92
CA GLY A 164 -2.21 -4.93 15.55
C GLY A 164 -0.97 -4.47 16.32
N ASP A 165 -1.12 -3.67 17.37
CA ASP A 165 -0.05 -3.40 18.33
C ASP A 165 -0.06 -4.48 19.43
N PHE A 166 0.73 -5.54 19.26
CA PHE A 166 0.88 -6.60 20.25
C PHE A 166 2.05 -6.36 21.23
N THR A 167 2.78 -5.25 21.09
CA THR A 167 3.93 -4.97 21.97
C THR A 167 3.56 -4.02 23.10
N ALA A 168 2.97 -2.87 22.77
CA ALA A 168 2.54 -1.84 23.73
C ALA A 168 1.02 -1.89 23.97
N GLY A 169 0.24 -2.24 22.93
CA GLY A 169 -1.22 -2.37 23.01
C GLY A 169 -1.98 -1.05 22.96
N ASP A 170 -1.31 0.07 22.75
CA ASP A 170 -1.89 1.42 22.78
C ASP A 170 -1.72 2.20 21.46
N GLY A 171 -1.11 1.58 20.46
CA GLY A 171 -0.83 2.16 19.15
C GLY A 171 0.56 2.77 19.02
N THR A 172 1.39 2.74 20.07
CA THR A 172 2.78 3.22 20.02
C THR A 172 3.79 2.13 19.63
N GLY A 173 3.36 0.87 19.58
CA GLY A 173 4.20 -0.28 19.32
C GLY A 173 3.88 -1.05 18.03
N GLY A 174 4.25 -2.33 18.05
CA GLY A 174 4.18 -3.25 16.93
C GLY A 174 5.55 -3.49 16.29
N GLU A 175 5.73 -4.67 15.72
CA GLU A 175 6.89 -5.01 14.90
C GLU A 175 6.48 -6.00 13.81
N SER A 176 7.15 -5.98 12.66
CA SER A 176 6.90 -6.93 11.59
C SER A 176 7.68 -8.24 11.80
N ILE A 177 7.36 -9.25 10.99
CA ILE A 177 8.17 -10.48 10.94
C ILE A 177 9.57 -10.27 10.35
N TYR A 178 9.84 -9.10 9.78
CA TYR A 178 11.10 -8.73 9.14
C TYR A 178 11.99 -7.85 10.03
N GLY A 179 11.54 -7.52 11.25
CA GLY A 179 12.15 -6.53 12.14
C GLY A 179 11.15 -5.44 12.50
N GLU A 180 11.61 -4.30 13.04
CA GLU A 180 10.71 -3.23 13.52
C GLU A 180 9.75 -2.75 12.42
N LYS A 181 10.30 -2.45 11.22
CA LYS A 181 9.57 -1.89 10.08
C LYS A 181 10.00 -2.50 8.75
N PHE A 182 9.15 -2.41 7.74
CA PHE A 182 9.43 -2.73 6.34
C PHE A 182 8.83 -1.69 5.38
N GLU A 183 9.29 -1.72 4.13
CA GLU A 183 8.95 -0.76 3.09
C GLU A 183 7.48 -0.84 2.65
N ASP A 184 6.97 0.23 2.02
CA ASP A 184 5.70 0.18 1.30
C ASP A 184 5.85 -0.70 0.06
N GLU A 185 4.89 -1.61 -0.16
CA GLU A 185 5.00 -2.61 -1.23
C GLU A 185 4.32 -2.16 -2.53
N ASP A 186 3.01 -1.86 -2.48
CA ASP A 186 2.25 -1.39 -3.64
C ASP A 186 1.05 -0.51 -3.19
N PHE A 187 0.67 0.47 -4.03
CA PHE A 187 -0.45 1.39 -3.82
C PHE A 187 -1.52 1.36 -4.94
N LYS A 188 -1.49 0.35 -5.81
CA LYS A 188 -2.44 0.14 -6.91
C LYS A 188 -3.85 -0.07 -6.41
N ILE A 189 -4.01 -0.85 -5.35
CA ILE A 189 -5.33 -1.07 -4.72
C ILE A 189 -5.68 0.15 -3.88
N LYS A 190 -6.82 0.77 -4.21
CA LYS A 190 -7.34 1.99 -3.58
C LYS A 190 -8.39 1.68 -2.51
N HIS A 191 -8.56 2.57 -1.54
CA HIS A 191 -9.49 2.41 -0.41
C HIS A 191 -10.94 2.75 -0.80
N THR A 192 -11.49 1.95 -1.71
CA THR A 192 -12.73 2.24 -2.46
C THR A 192 -14.01 1.71 -1.85
N LYS A 193 -13.95 0.99 -0.72
CA LYS A 193 -15.13 0.43 -0.04
C LYS A 193 -14.86 0.11 1.43
N PRO A 194 -15.89 -0.07 2.27
CA PRO A 194 -15.73 -0.67 3.59
C PRO A 194 -15.18 -2.11 3.50
N GLY A 195 -14.48 -2.53 4.53
CA GLY A 195 -13.91 -3.88 4.65
C GLY A 195 -12.51 -4.03 4.04
N MET A 196 -11.95 -2.98 3.43
CA MET A 196 -10.56 -3.01 2.96
C MET A 196 -9.60 -3.12 4.15
N LEU A 197 -8.65 -4.06 4.07
CA LEU A 197 -7.59 -4.30 5.06
C LEU A 197 -6.30 -3.64 4.56
N SER A 198 -5.74 -2.76 5.37
CA SER A 198 -4.62 -1.89 4.97
C SER A 198 -3.64 -1.65 6.11
N MET A 199 -2.37 -1.41 5.77
CA MET A 199 -1.30 -1.20 6.75
C MET A 199 -1.41 0.18 7.40
N ALA A 200 -1.33 0.24 8.72
CA ALA A 200 -1.05 1.49 9.43
C ALA A 200 0.46 1.74 9.43
N ASN A 201 0.86 3.01 9.28
CA ASN A 201 2.26 3.42 9.28
C ASN A 201 2.40 4.84 9.85
N ALA A 202 3.64 5.27 10.08
CA ALA A 202 4.01 6.59 10.58
C ALA A 202 4.68 7.46 9.49
N GLY A 203 4.38 7.19 8.22
CA GLY A 203 5.02 7.78 7.05
C GLY A 203 5.59 6.72 6.10
N PRO A 204 6.19 7.16 4.97
CA PRO A 204 6.69 6.26 3.94
C PRO A 204 7.63 5.19 4.50
N ASN A 205 7.47 3.95 4.07
CA ASN A 205 8.33 2.81 4.40
C ASN A 205 8.44 2.50 5.90
N THR A 206 7.34 2.67 6.65
CA THR A 206 7.30 2.40 8.10
C THR A 206 6.22 1.38 8.50
N ASN A 207 5.94 0.42 7.63
CA ASN A 207 4.97 -0.64 7.91
C ASN A 207 5.50 -1.58 9.00
N GLY A 208 4.68 -1.92 9.99
CA GLY A 208 5.03 -2.83 11.08
C GLY A 208 4.03 -3.98 11.19
N SER A 209 3.38 -4.09 12.35
CA SER A 209 2.25 -5.01 12.56
C SER A 209 0.89 -4.32 12.59
N GLN A 210 0.84 -3.01 12.75
CA GLN A 210 -0.43 -2.32 12.87
C GLN A 210 -1.16 -2.28 11.52
N PHE A 211 -2.48 -2.46 11.58
CA PHE A 211 -3.36 -2.49 10.42
C PHE A 211 -4.68 -1.81 10.76
N PHE A 212 -5.48 -1.52 9.75
CA PHE A 212 -6.85 -1.09 9.93
C PHE A 212 -7.81 -1.75 8.94
N LEU A 213 -9.07 -1.88 9.39
CA LEU A 213 -10.21 -2.27 8.58
C LEU A 213 -11.05 -1.04 8.33
N THR A 214 -11.21 -0.68 7.05
CA THR A 214 -12.06 0.46 6.67
C THR A 214 -13.53 0.17 6.96
N THR A 215 -14.28 1.18 7.40
CA THR A 215 -15.74 1.10 7.56
C THR A 215 -16.49 2.02 6.60
N LYS A 216 -15.74 2.83 5.84
CA LYS A 216 -16.18 3.72 4.77
C LYS A 216 -15.09 3.81 3.70
N GLU A 217 -15.42 4.28 2.50
CA GLU A 217 -14.43 4.70 1.50
C GLU A 217 -13.50 5.79 2.05
N THR A 218 -12.21 5.64 1.81
CA THR A 218 -11.17 6.50 2.39
C THR A 218 -10.10 6.91 1.35
N PRO A 219 -10.50 7.58 0.24
CA PRO A 219 -9.57 7.90 -0.86
C PRO A 219 -8.42 8.83 -0.46
N HIS A 220 -8.53 9.54 0.66
CA HIS A 220 -7.45 10.37 1.20
C HIS A 220 -6.27 9.56 1.76
N LEU A 221 -6.41 8.25 1.91
CA LEU A 221 -5.37 7.31 2.33
C LEU A 221 -4.62 6.67 1.15
N ASP A 222 -5.10 6.87 -0.08
CA ASP A 222 -4.50 6.30 -1.28
C ASP A 222 -3.08 6.85 -1.51
N GLY A 223 -2.16 5.97 -1.90
CA GLY A 223 -0.74 6.31 -2.06
C GLY A 223 0.02 6.52 -0.75
N ARG A 224 -0.61 6.26 0.41
CA ARG A 224 0.01 6.39 1.74
C ARG A 224 -0.04 5.11 2.56
N HIS A 225 -1.07 4.29 2.35
CA HIS A 225 -1.28 3.04 3.06
C HIS A 225 -1.47 1.90 2.05
N CYS A 226 -0.71 0.82 2.22
CA CYS A 226 -0.77 -0.37 1.37
C CYS A 226 -2.02 -1.19 1.71
N VAL A 227 -2.97 -1.29 0.77
CA VAL A 227 -4.12 -2.19 0.86
C VAL A 227 -3.68 -3.59 0.43
N PHE A 228 -3.84 -4.59 1.29
CA PHE A 228 -3.31 -5.94 1.05
C PHE A 228 -4.35 -7.05 1.26
N GLY A 229 -5.60 -6.70 1.56
CA GLY A 229 -6.68 -7.66 1.63
C GLY A 229 -8.04 -7.00 1.83
N GLU A 230 -9.04 -7.82 2.10
CA GLU A 230 -10.38 -7.36 2.49
C GLU A 230 -11.15 -8.37 3.31
N VAL A 231 -12.11 -7.87 4.07
CA VAL A 231 -13.11 -8.68 4.80
C VAL A 231 -14.01 -9.38 3.79
N VAL A 232 -14.04 -10.71 3.83
CA VAL A 232 -14.90 -11.55 3.00
C VAL A 232 -16.09 -12.11 3.78
N GLU A 233 -15.96 -12.26 5.10
CA GLU A 233 -17.04 -12.67 6.01
C GLU A 233 -16.92 -11.92 7.34
N GLY A 234 -18.04 -11.67 8.02
CA GLY A 234 -18.03 -11.01 9.34
C GLY A 234 -17.96 -9.48 9.30
N MET A 235 -18.40 -8.84 8.20
CA MET A 235 -18.47 -7.36 8.16
C MET A 235 -19.44 -6.81 9.21
N ASP A 236 -20.47 -7.56 9.61
CA ASP A 236 -21.35 -7.20 10.74
C ASP A 236 -20.59 -7.14 12.07
N VAL A 237 -19.58 -8.01 12.27
CA VAL A 237 -18.69 -7.97 13.44
C VAL A 237 -17.85 -6.69 13.41
N VAL A 238 -17.29 -6.33 12.24
CA VAL A 238 -16.57 -5.05 12.07
C VAL A 238 -17.46 -3.85 12.39
N ARG A 239 -18.76 -3.89 12.03
CA ARG A 239 -19.72 -2.84 12.41
C ARG A 239 -20.01 -2.81 13.91
N LYS A 240 -20.05 -3.96 14.59
CA LYS A 240 -20.15 -3.99 16.07
C LYS A 240 -18.91 -3.37 16.71
N MET A 241 -17.72 -3.69 16.20
CA MET A 241 -16.47 -3.07 16.66
C MET A 241 -16.49 -1.56 16.46
N GLU A 242 -16.90 -1.09 15.27
CA GLU A 242 -17.03 0.33 14.93
C GLU A 242 -17.92 1.10 15.92
N ALA A 243 -19.01 0.48 16.38
CA ALA A 243 -19.94 1.09 17.33
C ALA A 243 -19.35 1.33 18.72
N GLU A 244 -18.21 0.72 19.04
CA GLU A 244 -17.49 0.91 20.30
C GLU A 244 -16.43 2.02 20.21
N GLY A 245 -16.33 2.73 19.07
CA GLY A 245 -15.39 3.83 18.86
C GLY A 245 -16.00 5.23 19.01
N ALA A 246 -15.12 6.21 19.21
CA ALA A 246 -15.48 7.64 19.25
C ALA A 246 -14.78 8.42 18.13
N GLN A 247 -15.23 9.65 17.86
CA GLN A 247 -14.59 10.52 16.85
C GLN A 247 -13.13 10.87 17.21
N SER A 248 -12.75 10.82 18.49
CA SER A 248 -11.35 10.95 18.93
C SER A 248 -10.48 9.75 18.58
N GLY A 249 -11.09 8.62 18.18
CA GLY A 249 -10.44 7.33 18.05
C GLY A 249 -10.41 6.51 19.34
N THR A 250 -10.84 7.08 20.46
CA THR A 250 -10.96 6.35 21.74
C THR A 250 -11.94 5.21 21.60
N VAL A 251 -11.62 4.08 22.22
CA VAL A 251 -12.46 2.87 22.23
C VAL A 251 -13.15 2.77 23.58
N GLU A 252 -14.48 2.81 23.60
CA GLU A 252 -15.31 2.88 24.81
C GLU A 252 -15.34 1.55 25.57
N LYS A 253 -15.50 0.44 24.85
CA LYS A 253 -15.40 -0.91 25.39
C LYS A 253 -14.29 -1.66 24.69
N GLU A 254 -13.47 -2.39 25.45
CA GLU A 254 -12.36 -3.16 24.90
C GLU A 254 -12.83 -4.06 23.75
N VAL A 255 -12.18 -3.91 22.59
CA VAL A 255 -12.35 -4.76 21.41
C VAL A 255 -11.04 -5.50 21.18
N LYS A 256 -11.07 -6.82 21.20
CA LYS A 256 -9.87 -7.65 21.26
C LYS A 256 -9.95 -8.84 20.32
N ILE A 257 -8.81 -9.19 19.72
CA ILE A 257 -8.62 -10.43 18.95
C ILE A 257 -8.43 -11.57 19.95
N ALA A 258 -9.49 -12.34 20.17
CA ALA A 258 -9.48 -13.47 21.10
C ALA A 258 -8.68 -14.66 20.55
N ASP A 259 -8.78 -14.90 19.24
CA ASP A 259 -7.98 -15.89 18.52
C ASP A 259 -7.82 -15.48 17.06
N CYS A 260 -6.77 -15.99 16.41
CA CYS A 260 -6.49 -15.69 15.02
C CYS A 260 -5.72 -16.83 14.35
N GLY A 261 -5.76 -16.86 13.02
CA GLY A 261 -5.04 -17.87 12.26
C GLY A 261 -5.31 -17.85 10.77
N LEU A 262 -4.70 -18.81 10.08
CA LEU A 262 -4.96 -19.13 8.69
C LEU A 262 -6.20 -20.04 8.59
N LEU A 263 -7.06 -19.79 7.59
CA LEU A 263 -8.11 -20.72 7.19
C LEU A 263 -7.61 -21.55 6.00
N GLU A 264 -7.69 -22.86 6.14
CA GLU A 264 -7.43 -23.84 5.07
C GLU A 264 -8.62 -23.94 4.10
#